data_AF-A0A1H5Z6M2-F1
#
_entry.id   AF-A0A1H5Z6M2-F1
#
_cell.length_a   1.000
_cell.length_b   1.000
_cell.length_c   1.000
_cell.angle_alpha   90.00
_cell.angle_beta   90.00
_cell.angle_gamma   90.00
#
_symmetry.space_group_name_H-M   'P 1'
#
loop_
_entity.id
_entity.type
_entity.pdbx_description
1 polymer ?
#
loop_
_entity_poly.entity_id
_entity_poly.type
_entity_poly.pdbx_seq_one_letter_code
_entity_poly.pdbx_strand_id
1 'polypeptide(L)' 'MTDTNSPLSTIKQLVDSSIEKTDDSEIRFKLRTASQLVDVVQNHHDDLIDSLEDTDLDDELQEELRDMGYIE' A
#
# COMPACT_ATOMS: atom_id res chain seq x y z
N MET A 1 4.39 -7.18 -8.68
CA MET A 1 3.43 -6.29 -9.41
C MET A 1 2.55 -5.62 -8.36
N THR A 2 2.29 -4.31 -8.42
CA THR A 2 1.54 -3.61 -7.35
C THR A 2 0.14 -4.21 -7.21
N ASP A 3 -0.12 -4.87 -6.08
CA ASP A 3 -1.38 -5.56 -5.81
C ASP A 3 -2.55 -4.58 -5.91
N THR A 4 -3.27 -4.65 -7.02
CA THR A 4 -4.41 -3.77 -7.31
C THR A 4 -5.63 -4.15 -6.45
N ASN A 5 -5.47 -5.10 -5.52
CA ASN A 5 -6.52 -5.66 -4.66
C ASN A 5 -6.16 -5.60 -3.16
N SER A 6 -5.24 -4.73 -2.75
CA SER A 6 -4.96 -4.50 -1.33
C SER A 6 -5.99 -3.53 -0.72
N PRO A 7 -6.29 -3.62 0.59
CA PRO A 7 -7.11 -2.63 1.28
C PRO A 7 -6.60 -1.19 1.10
N LEU A 8 -5.28 -0.98 1.06
CA LEU A 8 -4.66 0.33 0.83
C LEU A 8 -4.96 0.86 -0.57
N SER A 9 -4.88 0.00 -1.60
CA SER A 9 -5.22 0.39 -2.98
C SER A 9 -6.69 0.80 -3.10
N THR A 10 -7.59 0.12 -2.39
CA THR A 10 -9.03 0.44 -2.34
C THR A 10 -9.28 1.78 -1.64
N ILE A 11 -8.65 2.00 -0.48
CA ILE A 11 -8.73 3.26 0.26
C ILE A 11 -8.24 4.42 -0.62
N LYS A 12 -7.11 4.24 -1.30
CA LYS A 12 -6.57 5.26 -2.21
C LYS A 12 -7.57 5.61 -3.31
N GLN A 13 -8.16 4.61 -3.96
CA GLN A 13 -9.14 4.81 -5.02
C GLN A 13 -10.40 5.56 -4.53
N LEU A 14 -10.89 5.23 -3.33
CA LEU A 14 -12.01 5.92 -2.69
C LEU A 14 -11.68 7.39 -2.40
N VAL A 15 -10.50 7.66 -1.83
CA VAL A 15 -10.05 9.01 -1.49
C VAL A 15 -9.85 9.83 -2.77
N ASP A 16 -9.18 9.29 -3.78
CA ASP A 16 -8.93 9.98 -5.05
C ASP A 16 -10.24 10.32 -5.77
N SER A 17 -11.19 9.40 -5.82
CA SER A 17 -12.53 9.67 -6.37
C SER A 17 -13.31 10.74 -5.59
N SER A 18 -13.02 10.90 -4.28
CA SER A 18 -13.65 11.93 -3.44
C SER A 18 -13.02 13.30 -3.66
N ILE A 19 -11.72 13.36 -3.96
CA ILE A 19 -11.01 14.61 -4.34
C ILE A 19 -11.60 15.22 -5.61
N GLU A 20 -11.96 14.38 -6.58
CA GLU A 20 -12.55 14.81 -7.86
C GLU A 20 -13.95 15.42 -7.70
N LYS A 21 -14.70 14.97 -6.69
CA LYS A 21 -16.10 15.38 -6.44
C LYS A 21 -16.23 16.53 -5.44
N THR A 22 -15.12 17.00 -4.86
CA THR A 22 -15.12 18.02 -3.82
C THR A 22 -14.62 19.35 -4.38
N ASP A 23 -15.41 20.41 -4.22
CA ASP A 23 -15.02 21.77 -4.63
C ASP A 23 -14.44 22.60 -3.47
N ASP A 24 -14.73 22.25 -2.22
CA ASP A 24 -14.19 22.93 -1.05
C ASP A 24 -12.67 22.73 -0.95
N SER A 25 -11.93 23.84 -0.95
CA SER A 25 -10.47 23.82 -0.97
C SER A 25 -9.85 23.20 0.28
N GLU A 26 -10.46 23.39 1.46
CA GLU A 26 -9.96 22.83 2.71
C GLU A 26 -10.19 21.32 2.75
N ILE A 27 -11.37 20.86 2.33
CA ILE A 27 -11.68 19.44 2.23
C ILE A 27 -10.78 18.76 1.19
N ARG A 28 -10.57 19.38 0.02
CA ARG A 28 -9.63 18.85 -0.99
C ARG A 28 -8.20 18.74 -0.47
N PHE A 29 -7.74 19.72 0.33
CA PHE A 29 -6.42 19.65 0.96
C PHE A 29 -6.33 18.44 1.90
N LYS A 30 -7.30 18.25 2.79
CA LYS A 30 -7.32 17.12 3.73
C LYS A 30 -7.35 15.77 3.00
N LEU A 31 -8.17 15.64 1.97
CA LEU A 31 -8.26 14.41 1.17
C LEU A 31 -6.96 14.11 0.41
N ARG A 32 -6.30 15.13 -0.17
CA ARG A 32 -4.98 14.96 -0.78
C ARG A 32 -3.94 14.49 0.22
N THR A 33 -3.91 15.08 1.40
CA THR A 33 -3.00 14.66 2.47
C THR A 33 -3.29 13.21 2.89
N ALA A 34 -4.56 12.82 3.00
CA ALA A 34 -4.92 11.44 3.29
C ALA A 34 -4.44 10.47 2.19
N SER A 35 -4.62 10.81 0.91
CA SER A 35 -4.11 10.00 -0.22
C SER A 35 -2.59 9.86 -0.17
N GLN A 36 -1.86 10.94 0.14
CA GLN A 36 -0.40 10.91 0.30
C GLN A 36 0.05 10.02 1.48
N LEU A 37 -0.69 10.02 2.59
CA LEU A 37 -0.37 9.14 3.72
C LEU A 37 -0.57 7.66 3.38
N VAL A 38 -1.57 7.33 2.55
CA VAL A 38 -1.75 5.98 2.03
C VAL A 38 -0.55 5.57 1.17
N ASP A 39 -0.06 6.46 0.31
CA ASP A 39 1.14 6.20 -0.51
C ASP A 39 2.38 5.91 0.35
N VAL A 40 2.58 6.67 1.43
CA VAL A 40 3.71 6.45 2.35
C VAL A 40 3.64 5.06 2.98
N VAL A 41 2.46 4.65 3.45
CA VAL A 41 2.28 3.33 4.05
C VAL A 41 2.47 2.22 3.03
N GLN A 42 1.97 2.41 1.80
CA GLN A 42 2.12 1.43 0.73
C GLN A 42 3.60 1.27 0.32
N ASN A 43 4.32 2.37 0.11
CA ASN A 43 5.76 2.31 -0.17
C ASN A 43 6.54 1.64 0.97
N HIS A 44 6.20 1.94 2.23
CA HIS A 44 6.88 1.30 3.35
C HIS A 44 6.62 -0.21 3.42
N HIS A 45 5.41 -0.64 3.05
CA HIS A 45 5.06 -2.05 2.98
C HIS A 45 5.83 -2.75 1.84
N ASP A 46 5.88 -2.13 0.66
CA ASP A 46 6.60 -2.66 -0.49
C ASP A 46 8.11 -2.74 -0.20
N ASP A 47 8.71 -1.70 0.41
CA ASP A 47 10.12 -1.71 0.84
C ASP A 47 10.44 -2.85 1.84
N LEU A 48 9.50 -3.18 2.74
CA LEU A 48 9.67 -4.27 3.70
C LEU A 48 9.61 -5.65 3.02
N ILE A 49 8.75 -5.81 2.03
CA ILE A 49 8.65 -7.03 1.22
C ILE A 49 9.94 -7.22 0.43
N ASP A 50 10.39 -6.20 -0.29
CA ASP A 50 11.63 -6.25 -1.06
C ASP A 50 12.81 -6.61 -0.15
N SER A 51 12.87 -6.04 1.06
CA SER A 51 13.90 -6.38 2.05
C SER A 51 13.81 -7.82 2.58
N LEU A 52 12.62 -8.41 2.65
CA LEU A 52 12.44 -9.81 3.03
C LEU A 52 12.92 -10.74 1.92
N GLU A 53 12.62 -10.41 0.65
CA GLU A 53 13.04 -11.18 -0.52
C GLU A 53 14.57 -11.20 -0.69
N ASP A 54 15.25 -10.11 -0.36
CA ASP A 54 16.72 -9.99 -0.44
C ASP A 54 17.47 -10.64 0.74
N THR A 55 16.77 -11.12 1.77
CA THR A 55 17.39 -11.76 2.94
C THR A 55 17.55 -13.28 2.70
N ASP A 56 18.69 -13.86 3.10
CA ASP A 56 18.88 -15.31 3.18
C ASP A 56 17.99 -15.87 4.31
N LEU A 57 16.72 -16.10 4.00
CA LEU A 57 15.74 -16.74 4.87
C LEU A 57 15.94 -18.26 4.84
N ASP A 58 15.66 -18.93 5.95
CA ASP A 58 15.61 -20.39 5.94
C ASP A 58 14.41 -20.88 5.09
N ASP A 59 14.56 -22.06 4.48
CA ASP A 59 13.61 -22.59 3.49
C ASP A 59 12.18 -22.75 4.08
N GLU A 60 12.06 -23.06 5.37
CA GLU A 60 10.77 -23.26 6.07
C GLU A 60 10.04 -21.94 6.28
N LEU A 61 10.76 -20.91 6.76
CA LEU A 61 10.23 -19.56 6.94
C LEU A 61 9.87 -18.90 5.60
N GLN A 62 10.65 -19.17 4.56
CA GLN A 62 10.37 -18.65 3.22
C GLN A 62 9.06 -19.24 2.64
N GLU A 63 8.81 -20.53 2.85
CA GLU A 63 7.57 -21.19 2.43
C GLU A 63 6.35 -20.65 3.19
N GLU A 64 6.47 -20.45 4.51
CA GLU A 64 5.39 -19.88 5.34
C GLU A 64 5.04 -18.45 4.92
N LEU A 65 6.04 -17.60 4.68
CA LEU A 65 5.84 -16.21 4.24
C LEU A 65 5.20 -16.13 2.84
N ARG A 66 5.55 -17.04 1.93
CA ARG A 66 4.94 -17.13 0.59
C ARG A 66 3.49 -17.57 0.67
N ASP A 67 3.17 -18.56 1.49
CA ASP A 67 1.79 -19.03 1.72
C ASP A 67 0.89 -17.94 2.32
N MET A 68 1.47 -17.08 3.16
CA MET A 68 0.78 -15.91 3.71
C MET A 68 0.70 -14.72 2.74
N GLY A 69 1.37 -14.79 1.59
CA GLY A 69 1.38 -13.74 0.57
C GLY A 69 2.24 -12.52 0.93
N TYR A 70 3.24 -12.69 1.80
CA TYR A 70 4.18 -11.62 2.15
C TYR A 70 5.36 -11.50 1.17
N ILE A 71 5.64 -12.54 0.38
CA ILE A 71 6.71 -12.60 -0.64
C ILE A 71 6.23 -13.44 -1.84
N GLU A 72 6.75 -13.20 -3.05
CA GLU A 72 6.26 -13.83 -4.32
C GLU A 72 6.95 -15.16 -4.69
#